data_AF-A0A917HGY0-F1
#
_entry.id   AF-A0A917HGY0-F1
#
_cell.length_a   1.000
_cell.length_b   1.000
_cell.length_c   1.000
_cell.angle_alpha   90.00
_cell.angle_beta   90.00
_cell.angle_gamma   90.00
#
_symmetry.space_group_name_H-M   'P 1'
#
loop_
_entity.id
_entity.type
_entity.pdbx_description
1 polymer ?
#
loop_
_entity_poly.entity_id
_entity_poly.type
_entity_poly.pdbx_seq_one_letter_code
_entity_poly.pdbx_strand_id
1 'polypeptide(L)'
;MLFMKRILLTLSLLVGFACIIAPTALAQDTLLDFDDVEFTDGQDTASEYLDVPDDVVFTDGQDVAETVVDSTTSNVGSGTDGSPQTLWGIFIAGIIGGFAAFLMPCIYPMVPLTVSFFTKQSGTRSKGVVNALLYGLFIIVIYVALGMLVTLVFGASALNEAASSAWFNLLFFVIIIIFAISFLGAFEITLPSRFVNKMDEKSNRGGLLGLFFMAFTLALVSFSCTGPIIGYLLVEAVSEGALMGPAIGMLGFSVALAIPFMIFAFFPSLLKEMPRSGGWLNTVKVSLGFLELALAFKFLSNVDLAYHWGILDREVFLAIWIVIFGLFGLYLLGKLKFSHDSSVPYISIPRLFFAIAMLSFTVYMVPGMWGAPLKALSAWLPPSPTQDFNLHGVGFASSTPQASNAIVKKYGDVFHAPHGIDAFYDYDQALAYSKQVGKPVLLDFTGWSCVNCRKMEESVWPDPQVLKRLKEDYILVSLYVDDRTELEPDEQYVSEFSGKKIRRVGQKWSDLQASRFGTNAQPYYVIVDSDGKQLVPAQAYNEDIQNYIVFLDSGIASYQASTSN
;
A
#
# COMPACT_ATOMS: atom_id res chain seq x y z
N MET A 1 13.71 20.60 -19.01
CA MET A 1 12.99 19.56 -18.22
C MET A 1 12.66 20.00 -16.79
N LEU A 2 13.59 20.63 -16.05
CA LEU A 2 13.36 21.16 -14.69
C LEU A 2 12.25 22.24 -14.59
N PHE A 3 12.15 23.10 -15.61
CA PHE A 3 11.16 24.19 -15.63
C PHE A 3 9.72 23.66 -15.75
N MET A 4 9.50 22.63 -16.57
CA MET A 4 8.19 22.00 -16.76
C MET A 4 7.78 21.18 -15.53
N LYS A 5 8.74 20.55 -14.84
CA LYS A 5 8.51 19.85 -13.58
C LYS A 5 8.10 20.81 -12.46
N ARG A 6 8.73 22.00 -12.40
CA ARG A 6 8.36 23.07 -11.45
C ARG A 6 6.96 23.63 -11.72
N ILE A 7 6.59 23.85 -12.98
CA ILE A 7 5.25 24.31 -13.35
C ILE A 7 4.17 23.26 -13.02
N LEU A 8 4.43 21.98 -13.27
CA LEU A 8 3.48 20.92 -12.94
C LEU A 8 3.32 20.76 -11.42
N LEU A 9 4.41 20.92 -10.66
CA LEU A 9 4.39 20.85 -9.20
C LEU A 9 3.66 22.05 -8.59
N THR A 10 3.87 23.26 -9.12
CA THR A 10 3.17 24.46 -8.66
C THR A 10 1.69 24.44 -9.02
N LEU A 11 1.31 23.90 -10.19
CA LEU A 11 -0.09 23.70 -10.56
C LEU A 11 -0.77 22.66 -9.65
N SER A 12 -0.07 21.58 -9.32
CA SER A 12 -0.58 20.52 -8.43
C SER A 12 -0.70 21.01 -6.97
N LEU A 13 0.23 21.84 -6.51
CA LEU A 13 0.16 22.51 -5.21
C LEU A 13 -0.97 23.54 -5.16
N LEU A 14 -1.21 24.29 -6.23
CA LEU A 14 -2.33 25.25 -6.33
C LEU A 14 -3.70 24.55 -6.30
N VAL A 15 -3.83 23.40 -6.98
CA VAL A 15 -5.06 22.58 -6.95
C VAL A 15 -5.23 21.93 -5.56
N GLY A 16 -4.14 21.47 -4.94
CA GLY A 16 -4.16 20.94 -3.57
C GLY A 16 -4.54 22.00 -2.52
N PHE A 17 -4.04 23.22 -2.67
CA PHE A 17 -4.31 24.34 -1.75
C PHE A 17 -5.73 24.89 -1.92
N ALA A 18 -6.26 24.92 -3.15
CA ALA A 18 -7.65 25.30 -3.43
C ALA A 18 -8.68 24.31 -2.84
N CYS A 19 -8.32 23.04 -2.65
CA CYS A 19 -9.17 22.05 -1.98
C CYS A 19 -9.21 22.19 -0.44
N ILE A 20 -8.22 22.86 0.17
CA ILE A 20 -8.10 22.97 1.64
C ILE A 20 -8.79 24.24 2.18
N ILE A 21 -9.01 25.26 1.35
CA ILE A 21 -9.58 26.57 1.76
C ILE A 21 -11.03 26.75 1.25
N ALA A 22 -11.85 25.70 1.27
CA ALA A 22 -13.29 25.88 1.09
C ALA A 22 -14.02 25.82 2.45
N PRO A 23 -14.11 26.91 3.23
CA PRO A 23 -15.17 27.05 4.21
C PRO A 23 -16.45 27.56 3.52
N THR A 24 -17.57 26.91 3.84
CA THR A 24 -18.92 27.48 3.88
C THR A 24 -19.41 28.25 2.65
N ALA A 25 -20.01 27.52 1.70
CA ALA A 25 -20.96 28.09 0.75
C ALA A 25 -22.26 27.27 0.78
N LEU A 26 -23.10 27.54 1.79
CA LEU A 26 -24.54 27.26 1.74
C LEU A 26 -25.21 28.63 1.57
N ALA A 27 -25.33 29.06 0.32
CA ALA A 27 -26.26 30.12 -0.05
C ALA A 27 -27.66 29.50 -0.08
N GLN A 28 -28.50 30.06 0.78
CA GLN A 28 -29.92 29.78 0.88
C GLN A 28 -30.63 30.81 0.01
N ASP A 29 -31.21 30.37 -1.11
CA ASP A 29 -32.23 31.15 -1.83
C ASP A 29 -33.48 30.29 -1.94
N THR A 30 -34.27 30.33 -0.87
CA THR A 30 -35.70 30.02 -0.89
C THR A 30 -36.42 31.30 -1.32
N LEU A 31 -37.05 31.25 -2.49
CA LEU A 31 -38.13 32.15 -2.87
C LEU A 31 -39.29 31.94 -1.89
N LEU A 32 -39.48 32.85 -0.94
CA LEU A 32 -40.77 33.06 -0.27
C LEU A 32 -41.00 34.55 -0.02
N ASP A 33 -42.10 34.98 -0.61
CA ASP A 33 -42.79 36.26 -0.59
C ASP A 33 -43.20 36.67 0.83
N PHE A 34 -42.92 37.91 1.21
CA PHE A 34 -43.42 38.58 2.42
C PHE A 34 -43.53 40.09 2.17
N ASP A 35 -44.43 40.48 1.26
CA ASP A 35 -45.13 41.75 1.45
C ASP A 35 -46.00 41.63 2.72
N ASP A 36 -46.05 42.71 3.51
CA ASP A 36 -46.84 42.92 4.73
C ASP A 36 -46.30 42.37 6.08
N VAL A 37 -45.28 43.03 6.67
CA VAL A 37 -45.29 43.36 8.12
C VAL A 37 -44.50 44.66 8.38
N GLU A 38 -45.19 45.70 8.82
CA GLU A 38 -44.61 46.95 9.36
C GLU A 38 -43.89 46.70 10.69
N PHE A 39 -42.72 47.33 10.88
CA PHE A 39 -42.12 47.54 12.20
C PHE A 39 -41.81 49.03 12.39
N THR A 40 -42.47 49.62 13.38
CA THR A 40 -42.40 51.01 13.81
C THR A 40 -41.09 51.39 14.51
N ASP A 41 -40.69 52.64 14.31
CA ASP A 41 -39.47 53.32 14.78
C ASP A 41 -39.29 53.39 16.30
N GLY A 42 -38.01 53.38 16.72
CA GLY A 42 -37.51 53.82 18.02
C GLY A 42 -36.11 54.45 17.89
N GLN A 43 -36.00 55.72 18.28
CA GLN A 43 -34.96 56.73 18.00
C GLN A 43 -33.54 56.55 18.57
N ASP A 44 -32.58 57.13 17.83
CA ASP A 44 -31.40 57.98 18.18
C ASP A 44 -30.42 57.49 19.29
N THR A 45 -29.08 57.52 19.14
CA THR A 45 -28.21 58.70 18.90
C THR A 45 -26.78 58.31 18.45
N ALA A 46 -26.03 59.32 17.98
CA ALA A 46 -24.80 59.27 17.20
C ALA A 46 -23.46 59.27 17.97
N SER A 47 -22.44 58.67 17.32
CA SER A 47 -21.02 59.06 17.18
C SER A 47 -20.17 59.59 18.35
N GLU A 48 -19.03 58.93 18.62
CA GLU A 48 -17.72 59.60 18.84
C GLU A 48 -16.53 58.63 18.62
N TYR A 49 -15.54 59.06 17.83
CA TYR A 49 -14.26 58.38 17.52
C TYR A 49 -13.17 58.84 18.51
N LEU A 50 -12.24 57.95 18.89
CA LEU A 50 -11.01 58.31 19.63
C LEU A 50 -9.76 57.69 18.98
N ASP A 51 -8.81 58.59 18.67
CA ASP A 51 -7.44 58.39 18.18
C ASP A 51 -6.56 57.54 19.12
N VAL A 52 -5.59 56.82 18.56
CA VAL A 52 -4.42 56.29 19.27
C VAL A 52 -3.16 56.72 18.51
N PRO A 53 -2.09 57.22 19.19
CA PRO A 53 -1.02 57.98 18.53
C PRO A 53 0.09 57.12 17.93
N ASP A 54 0.69 57.68 16.87
CA ASP A 54 2.00 57.34 16.32
C ASP A 54 3.10 57.62 17.34
N ASP A 55 3.98 56.63 17.59
CA ASP A 55 5.41 56.80 17.90
C ASP A 55 6.04 55.45 18.33
N VAL A 56 6.42 54.61 17.37
CA VAL A 56 7.52 53.65 17.56
C VAL A 56 8.30 53.49 16.25
N VAL A 57 9.49 54.11 16.24
CA VAL A 57 10.47 54.06 15.16
C VAL A 57 11.25 52.74 15.23
N PHE A 58 11.39 52.05 14.10
CA PHE A 58 12.42 51.03 13.89
C PHE A 58 13.31 51.45 12.72
N THR A 59 14.60 51.52 13.00
CA THR A 59 15.68 52.01 12.13
C THR A 59 16.30 50.89 11.31
N ASP A 60 16.57 51.14 10.02
CA ASP A 60 17.38 50.31 9.12
C ASP A 60 18.90 50.50 9.32
N GLY A 61 19.68 49.43 9.14
CA GLY A 61 21.15 49.46 9.09
C GLY A 61 21.83 48.10 8.82
N GLN A 62 22.62 48.04 7.74
CA GLN A 62 23.17 46.89 6.97
C GLN A 62 24.27 45.96 7.56
N ASP A 63 24.25 44.71 7.04
CA ASP A 63 25.29 43.77 6.56
C ASP A 63 26.46 43.27 7.45
N VAL A 64 26.61 41.93 7.60
CA VAL A 64 27.72 41.05 7.10
C VAL A 64 27.60 39.58 7.61
N ALA A 65 27.60 38.64 6.65
CA ALA A 65 28.05 37.22 6.60
C ALA A 65 27.68 36.12 7.63
N GLU A 66 27.24 34.99 7.03
CA GLU A 66 27.39 33.56 7.39
C GLU A 66 26.69 32.96 8.64
N THR A 67 25.72 32.05 8.39
CA THR A 67 25.75 30.59 8.73
C THR A 67 24.35 30.03 9.12
N VAL A 68 23.79 29.19 8.23
CA VAL A 68 22.90 28.01 8.45
C VAL A 68 21.47 28.19 9.03
N VAL A 69 20.58 27.27 8.59
CA VAL A 69 19.23 26.84 9.04
C VAL A 69 18.10 27.22 8.04
N ASP A 70 17.73 26.32 7.11
CA ASP A 70 16.71 25.23 7.19
C ASP A 70 15.30 25.72 6.80
N SER A 71 14.85 25.62 5.53
CA SER A 71 14.25 24.45 4.85
C SER A 71 13.07 23.78 5.56
N THR A 72 11.92 24.46 5.67
CA THR A 72 10.64 23.77 5.89
C THR A 72 9.96 23.47 4.54
N THR A 73 10.08 22.23 4.07
CA THR A 73 9.16 21.66 3.07
C THR A 73 8.79 20.24 3.49
N SER A 74 7.49 19.96 3.45
CA SER A 74 6.82 18.75 3.91
C SER A 74 7.40 17.47 3.29
N ASN A 75 7.99 16.63 4.13
CA ASN A 75 8.30 15.22 3.86
C ASN A 75 7.50 14.38 4.86
N VAL A 76 6.46 13.68 4.39
CA VAL A 76 5.76 12.66 5.16
C VAL A 76 6.42 11.33 4.85
N GLY A 77 7.09 10.77 5.85
CA GLY A 77 7.94 9.58 5.74
C GLY A 77 9.29 9.80 6.41
N SER A 78 9.29 10.35 7.63
CA SER A 78 10.50 10.41 8.45
C SER A 78 10.77 9.01 9.01
N GLY A 79 11.67 8.28 8.35
CA GLY A 79 12.67 7.55 9.10
C GLY A 79 13.46 8.55 9.93
N THR A 80 13.43 8.39 11.24
CA THR A 80 14.32 9.09 12.16
C THR A 80 15.33 8.09 12.70
N ASP A 81 16.59 8.35 12.36
CA ASP A 81 17.80 8.12 13.15
C ASP A 81 17.77 7.01 14.21
N GLY A 82 18.54 5.95 13.93
CA GLY A 82 19.60 5.46 14.82
C GLY A 82 19.28 5.22 16.31
N SER A 83 18.03 4.99 16.67
CA SER A 83 17.62 4.62 18.03
C SER A 83 16.70 3.39 17.94
N PRO A 84 16.84 2.40 18.83
CA PRO A 84 15.97 1.24 18.83
C PRO A 84 14.54 1.75 18.99
N GLN A 85 13.67 1.55 18.00
CA GLN A 85 12.31 2.05 18.14
C GLN A 85 11.69 1.39 19.37
N THR A 86 11.32 2.24 20.31
CA THR A 86 10.60 1.84 21.50
C THR A 86 9.24 1.29 21.08
N LEU A 87 8.64 0.41 21.89
CA LEU A 87 7.29 -0.14 21.65
C LEU A 87 6.23 0.93 21.32
N TRP A 88 6.48 2.18 21.71
CA TRP A 88 5.68 3.36 21.38
C TRP A 88 5.77 3.75 19.88
N GLY A 89 6.94 3.66 19.25
CA GLY A 89 7.12 3.91 17.82
C GLY A 89 6.27 2.97 16.96
N ILE A 90 6.32 1.67 17.28
CA ILE A 90 5.48 0.62 16.66
C ILE A 90 3.99 0.92 16.84
N PHE A 91 3.58 1.40 18.02
CA PHE A 91 2.19 1.78 18.29
C PHE A 91 1.72 2.96 17.42
N ILE A 92 2.55 4.00 17.28
CA ILE A 92 2.24 5.15 16.42
C ILE A 92 2.19 4.73 14.95
N ALA A 93 3.14 3.93 14.49
CA ALA A 93 3.14 3.36 13.14
C ALA A 93 1.85 2.56 12.89
N GLY A 94 1.40 1.79 13.89
CA GLY A 94 0.09 1.12 13.89
C GLY A 94 -1.08 2.07 13.72
N ILE A 95 -1.13 3.16 14.49
CA ILE A 95 -2.19 4.16 14.38
C ILE A 95 -2.24 4.75 12.96
N ILE A 96 -1.09 5.15 12.41
CA ILE A 96 -1.00 5.72 11.06
C ILE A 96 -1.48 4.69 10.03
N GLY A 97 -1.03 3.45 10.15
CA GLY A 97 -1.47 2.34 9.29
C GLY A 97 -2.98 2.09 9.37
N GLY A 98 -3.57 2.18 10.57
CA GLY A 98 -5.01 1.97 10.77
C GLY A 98 -5.87 3.08 10.17
N PHE A 99 -5.44 4.34 10.25
CA PHE A 99 -6.11 5.44 9.55
C PHE A 99 -5.97 5.35 8.03
N ALA A 100 -4.80 4.95 7.53
CA ALA A 100 -4.60 4.69 6.11
C ALA A 100 -5.49 3.54 5.61
N ALA A 101 -5.61 2.47 6.40
CA ALA A 101 -6.50 1.36 6.12
C ALA A 101 -7.95 1.80 5.99
N PHE A 102 -8.46 2.70 6.85
CA PHE A 102 -9.84 3.18 6.76
C PHE A 102 -10.20 3.78 5.38
N LEU A 103 -9.23 4.38 4.68
CA LEU A 103 -9.41 4.95 3.33
C LEU A 103 -9.38 3.89 2.21
N MET A 104 -9.04 2.64 2.53
CA MET A 104 -8.99 1.56 1.54
C MET A 104 -10.38 1.16 1.06
N PRO A 105 -10.53 0.80 -0.23
CA PRO A 105 -11.82 0.60 -0.87
C PRO A 105 -12.65 -0.56 -0.31
N CYS A 106 -12.07 -1.50 0.46
CA CYS A 106 -12.84 -2.61 1.03
C CYS A 106 -13.44 -2.28 2.42
N ILE A 107 -12.94 -1.26 3.13
CA ILE A 107 -13.44 -0.86 4.45
C ILE A 107 -14.50 0.23 4.32
N TYR A 108 -14.29 1.17 3.40
CA TYR A 108 -15.20 2.30 3.19
C TYR A 108 -16.67 1.88 2.90
N PRO A 109 -16.95 0.86 2.06
CA PRO A 109 -18.32 0.44 1.77
C PRO A 109 -19.05 -0.23 2.94
N MET A 110 -18.31 -0.68 3.97
CA MET A 110 -18.90 -1.22 5.18
C MET A 110 -19.38 -0.12 6.14
N VAL A 111 -18.95 1.14 5.96
CA VAL A 111 -19.40 2.27 6.80
C VAL A 111 -20.91 2.49 6.68
N PRO A 112 -21.52 2.59 5.48
CA PRO A 112 -22.98 2.69 5.37
C PRO A 112 -23.74 1.50 5.95
N LEU A 113 -23.19 0.29 5.80
CA LEU A 113 -23.84 -0.95 6.28
C LEU A 113 -23.84 -1.02 7.80
N THR A 114 -22.70 -0.72 8.44
CA THR A 114 -22.58 -0.64 9.90
C THR A 114 -23.50 0.46 10.46
N VAL A 115 -23.52 1.63 9.84
CA VAL A 115 -24.44 2.72 10.20
C VAL A 115 -25.91 2.29 10.10
N SER A 116 -26.31 1.60 9.02
CA SER A 116 -27.68 1.12 8.83
C SER A 116 -28.09 0.12 9.92
N PHE A 117 -27.17 -0.73 10.33
CA PHE A 117 -27.36 -1.68 11.43
C PHE A 117 -27.57 -0.95 12.77
N PHE A 118 -26.69 0.01 13.11
CA PHE A 118 -26.83 0.78 14.35
C PHE A 118 -28.08 1.64 14.39
N THR A 119 -28.43 2.29 13.28
CA THR A 119 -29.66 3.11 13.21
C THR A 119 -30.95 2.30 13.34
N LYS A 120 -30.97 1.02 12.93
CA LYS A 120 -32.12 0.11 13.13
C LYS A 120 -32.16 -0.52 14.52
N GLN A 121 -31.01 -0.82 15.12
CA GLN A 121 -30.94 -1.55 16.39
C GLN A 121 -30.93 -0.65 17.63
N SER A 122 -30.55 0.64 17.50
CA SER A 122 -30.50 1.57 18.63
C SER A 122 -31.86 2.23 18.90
N GLY A 123 -32.75 1.52 19.61
CA GLY A 123 -34.03 2.11 20.05
C GLY A 123 -33.87 3.35 20.97
N THR A 124 -32.81 3.39 21.80
CA THR A 124 -32.52 4.49 22.74
C THR A 124 -31.08 4.98 22.58
N ARG A 125 -30.82 6.30 22.70
CA ARG A 125 -29.48 6.90 22.51
C ARG A 125 -28.40 6.23 23.37
N SER A 126 -28.69 5.92 24.63
CA SER A 126 -27.77 5.23 25.54
C SER A 126 -27.43 3.80 25.09
N LYS A 127 -28.40 3.03 24.58
CA LYS A 127 -28.15 1.69 24.03
C LYS A 127 -27.32 1.73 22.76
N GLY A 128 -27.48 2.77 21.93
CA GLY A 128 -26.64 3.00 20.75
C GLY A 128 -25.17 3.23 21.11
N VAL A 129 -24.91 4.07 22.11
CA VAL A 129 -23.56 4.37 22.63
C VAL A 129 -22.88 3.09 23.16
N VAL A 130 -23.59 2.28 23.95
CA VAL A 130 -23.05 1.02 24.49
C VAL A 130 -22.75 0.02 23.38
N ASN A 131 -23.66 -0.13 22.41
CA ASN A 131 -23.44 -1.03 21.26
C ASN A 131 -22.26 -0.55 20.39
N ALA A 132 -22.08 0.75 20.20
CA ALA A 132 -20.95 1.33 19.47
C ALA A 132 -19.60 1.05 20.14
N LEU A 133 -19.51 1.27 21.46
CA LEU A 133 -18.32 0.97 22.25
C LEU A 133 -17.99 -0.51 22.23
N LEU A 134 -19.01 -1.35 22.38
CA LEU A 134 -18.85 -2.80 22.35
C LEU A 134 -18.40 -3.30 20.97
N TYR A 135 -18.91 -2.70 19.90
CA TYR A 135 -18.48 -2.99 18.53
C TYR A 135 -17.01 -2.61 18.30
N GLY A 136 -16.61 -1.41 18.71
CA GLY A 136 -15.20 -0.97 18.65
C GLY A 136 -14.28 -1.88 19.45
N LEU A 137 -14.72 -2.30 20.65
CA LEU A 137 -13.98 -3.26 21.48
C LEU A 137 -13.83 -4.61 20.78
N PHE A 138 -14.88 -5.13 20.13
CA PHE A 138 -14.77 -6.38 19.36
C PHE A 138 -13.81 -6.27 18.18
N ILE A 139 -13.80 -5.15 17.46
CA ILE A 139 -12.81 -4.91 16.39
C ILE A 139 -11.39 -5.01 16.96
N ILE A 140 -11.11 -4.31 18.07
CA ILE A 140 -9.79 -4.33 18.72
C ILE A 140 -9.39 -5.74 19.14
N VAL A 141 -10.28 -6.44 19.85
CA VAL A 141 -10.02 -7.80 20.33
C VAL A 141 -9.78 -8.76 19.17
N ILE A 142 -10.59 -8.69 18.11
CA ILE A 142 -10.47 -9.59 16.95
C ILE A 142 -9.16 -9.33 16.20
N TYR A 143 -8.78 -8.07 15.96
CA TYR A 143 -7.53 -7.76 15.26
C TYR A 143 -6.29 -8.12 16.07
N VAL A 144 -6.27 -7.83 17.37
CA VAL A 144 -5.16 -8.22 18.25
C VAL A 144 -5.09 -9.74 18.36
N ALA A 145 -6.23 -10.42 18.51
CA ALA A 145 -6.28 -11.89 18.55
C ALA A 145 -5.84 -12.50 17.22
N LEU A 146 -6.30 -11.98 16.08
CA LEU A 146 -5.85 -12.43 14.77
C LEU A 146 -4.36 -12.19 14.59
N GLY A 147 -3.86 -11.01 14.91
CA GLY A 147 -2.43 -10.69 14.82
C GLY A 147 -1.56 -11.60 15.69
N MET A 148 -1.96 -11.83 16.93
CA MET A 148 -1.24 -12.72 17.86
C MET A 148 -1.36 -14.20 17.45
N LEU A 149 -2.55 -14.65 17.04
CA LEU A 149 -2.74 -16.01 16.56
C LEU A 149 -1.92 -16.25 15.30
N VAL A 150 -1.88 -15.27 14.41
CA VAL A 150 -1.10 -15.30 13.18
C VAL A 150 0.40 -15.42 13.48
N THR A 151 0.93 -14.61 14.39
CA THR A 151 2.36 -14.70 14.76
C THR A 151 2.71 -16.00 15.49
N LEU A 152 1.82 -16.51 16.36
CA LEU A 152 2.06 -17.74 17.11
C LEU A 152 1.87 -19.03 16.30
N VAL A 153 0.88 -19.07 15.41
CA VAL A 153 0.50 -20.29 14.66
C VAL A 153 1.32 -20.45 13.38
N PHE A 154 1.51 -19.37 12.63
CA PHE A 154 2.15 -19.45 11.31
C PHE A 154 3.67 -19.25 11.39
N GLY A 155 4.17 -18.52 12.40
CA GLY A 155 5.56 -18.07 12.42
C GLY A 155 5.86 -17.16 11.23
N ALA A 156 7.06 -16.58 11.20
CA ALA A 156 7.40 -15.55 10.22
C ALA A 156 7.41 -16.07 8.76
N SER A 157 7.68 -17.37 8.53
CA SER A 157 7.74 -17.97 7.19
C SER A 157 6.40 -18.44 6.64
N ALA A 158 5.49 -19.00 7.45
CA ALA A 158 4.21 -19.50 6.92
C ALA A 158 3.21 -18.38 6.63
N LEU A 159 3.39 -17.19 7.22
CA LEU A 159 2.63 -16.00 6.88
C LEU A 159 2.87 -15.57 5.44
N ASN A 160 4.14 -15.49 5.06
CA ASN A 160 4.54 -15.17 3.70
C ASN A 160 4.02 -16.25 2.72
N GLU A 161 4.15 -17.52 3.10
CA GLU A 161 3.65 -18.63 2.28
C GLU A 161 2.12 -18.64 2.13
N ALA A 162 1.38 -18.25 3.17
CA ALA A 162 -0.07 -18.15 3.14
C ALA A 162 -0.52 -16.93 2.31
N ALA A 163 0.12 -15.78 2.51
CA ALA A 163 -0.14 -14.54 1.78
C ALA A 163 0.14 -14.69 0.28
N SER A 164 1.10 -15.53 -0.11
CA SER A 164 1.43 -15.84 -1.50
C SER A 164 0.87 -17.19 -1.97
N SER A 165 -0.16 -17.72 -1.31
CA SER A 165 -0.80 -18.97 -1.74
C SER A 165 -1.84 -18.71 -2.85
N ALA A 166 -1.84 -19.54 -3.90
CA ALA A 166 -2.81 -19.42 -5.00
C ALA A 166 -4.24 -19.52 -4.48
N TRP A 167 -4.51 -20.46 -3.58
CA TRP A 167 -5.86 -20.66 -3.05
C TRP A 167 -6.38 -19.42 -2.32
N PHE A 168 -5.56 -18.81 -1.45
CA PHE A 168 -5.95 -17.62 -0.70
C PHE A 168 -6.14 -16.43 -1.62
N ASN A 169 -5.16 -16.11 -2.48
CA ASN A 169 -5.24 -14.97 -3.39
C ASN A 169 -6.35 -15.14 -4.45
N LEU A 170 -6.60 -16.36 -4.94
CA LEU A 170 -7.68 -16.62 -5.89
C LEU A 170 -9.06 -16.54 -5.22
N LEU A 171 -9.19 -17.01 -3.98
CA LEU A 171 -10.41 -16.82 -3.20
C LEU A 171 -10.70 -15.32 -3.01
N PHE A 172 -9.69 -14.52 -2.64
CA PHE A 172 -9.86 -13.07 -2.51
C PHE A 172 -10.15 -12.38 -3.83
N PHE A 173 -9.47 -12.78 -4.91
CA PHE A 173 -9.77 -12.29 -6.25
C PHE A 173 -11.25 -12.47 -6.60
N VAL A 174 -11.80 -13.68 -6.39
CA VAL A 174 -13.21 -13.96 -6.67
C VAL A 174 -14.14 -13.14 -5.77
N ILE A 175 -13.84 -13.06 -4.48
CA ILE A 175 -14.65 -12.27 -3.52
C ILE A 175 -14.67 -10.78 -3.91
N ILE A 176 -13.50 -10.20 -4.17
CA ILE A 176 -13.32 -8.79 -4.54
C ILE A 176 -13.99 -8.50 -5.89
N ILE A 177 -13.92 -9.41 -6.88
CA ILE A 177 -14.67 -9.26 -8.14
C ILE A 177 -16.18 -9.22 -7.89
N ILE A 178 -16.70 -10.11 -7.04
CA ILE A 178 -18.14 -10.14 -6.73
C ILE A 178 -18.57 -8.82 -6.10
N PHE A 179 -17.78 -8.27 -5.18
CA PHE A 179 -18.04 -6.96 -4.57
C PHE A 179 -17.93 -5.81 -5.58
N ALA A 180 -16.90 -5.79 -6.43
CA ALA A 180 -16.74 -4.79 -7.48
C ALA A 180 -17.95 -4.78 -8.44
N ILE A 181 -18.42 -5.96 -8.88
CA ILE A 181 -19.62 -6.10 -9.72
C ILE A 181 -20.87 -5.59 -8.98
N SER A 182 -20.98 -5.85 -7.67
CA SER A 182 -22.05 -5.33 -6.83
C SER A 182 -22.03 -3.80 -6.72
N PHE A 183 -20.84 -3.19 -6.62
CA PHE A 183 -20.71 -1.72 -6.57
C PHE A 183 -20.93 -1.03 -7.91
N LEU A 184 -20.56 -1.67 -9.01
CA LEU A 184 -20.90 -1.20 -10.37
C LEU A 184 -22.42 -1.26 -10.67
N GLY A 185 -23.21 -1.87 -9.77
CA GLY A 185 -24.68 -1.86 -9.84
C GLY A 185 -25.28 -2.97 -10.70
N ALA A 186 -24.53 -4.04 -11.01
CA ALA A 186 -25.07 -5.20 -11.70
C ALA A 186 -26.10 -5.96 -10.82
N PHE A 187 -25.81 -6.08 -9.52
CA PHE A 187 -26.71 -6.64 -8.53
C PHE A 187 -26.43 -5.97 -7.18
N GLU A 188 -27.45 -5.54 -6.45
CA GLU A 188 -27.26 -5.17 -5.05
C GLU A 188 -27.26 -6.46 -4.23
N ILE A 189 -26.17 -6.75 -3.51
CA ILE A 189 -26.14 -7.82 -2.49
C ILE A 189 -27.00 -7.35 -1.31
N THR A 190 -28.31 -7.33 -1.52
CA THR A 190 -29.28 -7.29 -0.45
C THR A 190 -29.38 -8.73 0.05
N LEU A 191 -28.84 -8.98 1.24
CA LEU A 191 -29.03 -10.26 1.92
C LEU A 191 -30.51 -10.65 1.80
N PRO A 192 -30.86 -11.86 1.32
CA PRO A 192 -32.24 -12.26 1.12
C PRO A 192 -33.03 -11.97 2.40
N SER A 193 -34.20 -11.34 2.28
CA SER A 193 -35.00 -10.91 3.44
C SER A 193 -35.24 -12.04 4.43
N ARG A 194 -35.23 -13.30 3.99
CA ARG A 194 -35.32 -14.49 4.85
C ARG A 194 -34.12 -14.69 5.78
N PHE A 195 -32.90 -14.38 5.34
CA PHE A 195 -31.69 -14.42 6.17
C PHE A 195 -31.64 -13.24 7.12
N VAL A 196 -31.93 -12.03 6.62
CA VAL A 196 -31.97 -10.81 7.44
C VAL A 196 -33.04 -10.94 8.52
N ASN A 197 -34.27 -11.34 8.19
CA ASN A 197 -35.35 -11.47 9.16
C ASN A 197 -35.08 -12.59 10.18
N LYS A 198 -34.40 -13.68 9.78
CA LYS A 198 -34.02 -14.76 10.70
C LYS A 198 -32.86 -14.38 11.60
N MET A 199 -31.96 -13.51 11.13
CA MET A 199 -30.92 -12.89 11.96
C MET A 199 -31.50 -11.81 12.87
N ASP A 200 -32.50 -11.05 12.42
CA ASP A 200 -33.18 -9.99 13.16
C ASP A 200 -34.05 -10.56 14.29
N GLU A 201 -34.80 -11.64 14.00
CA GLU A 201 -35.59 -12.41 14.97
C GLU A 201 -34.70 -13.05 16.06
N LYS A 202 -33.48 -13.46 15.70
CA LYS A 202 -32.47 -14.00 16.64
C LYS A 202 -31.65 -12.89 17.33
N SER A 203 -31.49 -11.72 16.69
CA SER A 203 -30.82 -10.52 17.21
C SER A 203 -31.65 -9.87 18.32
N ASN A 204 -32.98 -9.93 18.23
CA ASN A 204 -33.90 -9.52 19.30
C ASN A 204 -33.74 -10.33 20.61
N ARG A 205 -33.06 -11.48 20.58
CA ARG A 205 -32.70 -12.28 21.78
C ARG A 205 -31.20 -12.26 22.12
N GLY A 206 -30.34 -11.61 21.33
CA GLY A 206 -28.89 -11.72 21.52
C GLY A 206 -28.06 -10.70 20.76
N GLY A 207 -28.42 -9.41 20.82
CA GLY A 207 -27.74 -8.32 20.09
C GLY A 207 -26.21 -8.36 20.14
N LEU A 208 -25.61 -8.76 21.28
CA LEU A 208 -24.17 -8.90 21.49
C LEU A 208 -23.49 -9.88 20.51
N LEU A 209 -24.15 -10.99 20.19
CA LEU A 209 -23.63 -11.99 19.27
C LEU A 209 -23.65 -11.47 17.81
N GLY A 210 -24.69 -10.72 17.44
CA GLY A 210 -24.77 -10.05 16.14
C GLY A 210 -23.67 -9.02 15.93
N LEU A 211 -23.41 -8.20 16.96
CA LEU A 211 -22.30 -7.24 17.00
C LEU A 211 -20.93 -7.91 16.81
N PHE A 212 -20.68 -9.04 17.47
CA PHE A 212 -19.44 -9.81 17.32
C PHE A 212 -19.27 -10.36 15.89
N PHE A 213 -20.30 -10.97 15.30
CA PHE A 213 -20.22 -11.51 13.93
C PHE A 213 -20.04 -10.40 12.87
N MET A 214 -20.65 -9.24 13.07
CA MET A 214 -20.44 -8.08 12.20
C MET A 214 -18.99 -7.59 12.27
N ALA A 215 -18.44 -7.44 13.49
CA ALA A 215 -17.05 -7.01 13.69
C ALA A 215 -16.07 -8.03 13.12
N PHE A 216 -16.35 -9.33 13.28
CA PHE A 216 -15.55 -10.41 12.71
C PHE A 216 -15.55 -10.39 11.18
N THR A 217 -16.72 -10.17 10.56
CA THR A 217 -16.84 -10.09 9.10
C THR A 217 -16.08 -8.87 8.56
N LEU A 218 -16.19 -7.72 9.23
CA LEU A 218 -15.42 -6.52 8.89
C LEU A 218 -13.91 -6.80 8.99
N ALA A 219 -13.45 -7.39 10.10
CA ALA A 219 -12.04 -7.68 10.30
C ALA A 219 -11.49 -8.67 9.26
N LEU A 220 -12.26 -9.70 8.90
CA LEU A 220 -11.87 -10.71 7.91
C LEU A 220 -11.72 -10.10 6.51
N VAL A 221 -12.71 -9.34 6.06
CA VAL A 221 -12.69 -8.69 4.73
C VAL A 221 -11.62 -7.59 4.66
N SER A 222 -11.50 -6.82 5.74
CA SER A 222 -10.52 -5.74 5.86
C SER A 222 -9.08 -6.28 5.90
N PHE A 223 -8.82 -7.37 6.62
CA PHE A 223 -7.48 -7.98 6.68
C PHE A 223 -6.90 -8.28 5.30
N SER A 224 -7.76 -8.64 4.34
CA SER A 224 -7.36 -8.94 2.96
C SER A 224 -6.84 -7.72 2.21
N CYS A 225 -7.47 -6.55 2.36
CA CYS A 225 -7.01 -5.32 1.73
C CYS A 225 -5.89 -4.63 2.52
N THR A 226 -5.86 -4.82 3.84
CA THR A 226 -4.84 -4.22 4.73
C THR A 226 -3.61 -5.10 4.90
N GLY A 227 -3.60 -6.30 4.30
CA GLY A 227 -2.54 -7.30 4.41
C GLY A 227 -1.14 -6.74 4.18
N PRO A 228 -0.88 -5.94 3.13
CA PRO A 228 0.44 -5.34 2.91
C PRO A 228 0.87 -4.37 4.03
N ILE A 229 -0.05 -3.56 4.54
CA ILE A 229 0.22 -2.59 5.62
C ILE A 229 0.50 -3.33 6.93
N ILE A 230 -0.36 -4.31 7.26
CA ILE A 230 -0.21 -5.13 8.46
C ILE A 230 1.07 -5.97 8.36
N GLY A 231 1.39 -6.53 7.20
CA GLY A 231 2.60 -7.33 6.96
C GLY A 231 3.87 -6.53 7.22
N TYR A 232 3.97 -5.33 6.63
CA TYR A 232 5.09 -4.42 6.88
C TYR A 232 5.22 -4.09 8.37
N LEU A 233 4.12 -3.70 9.00
CA LEU A 233 4.09 -3.34 10.41
C LEU A 233 4.49 -4.53 11.32
N LEU A 234 4.05 -5.74 11.02
CA LEU A 234 4.39 -6.93 11.80
C LEU A 234 5.86 -7.29 11.63
N VAL A 235 6.43 -7.15 10.43
CA VAL A 235 7.85 -7.42 10.18
C VAL A 235 8.76 -6.43 10.92
N GLU A 236 8.43 -5.14 10.86
CA GLU A 236 9.11 -4.09 11.64
C GLU A 236 9.02 -4.43 13.15
N ALA A 237 7.82 -4.74 13.63
CA ALA A 237 7.55 -4.99 15.04
C ALA A 237 8.24 -6.25 15.60
N VAL A 238 8.46 -7.28 14.78
CA VAL A 238 9.24 -8.47 15.18
C VAL A 238 10.73 -8.17 15.27
N SER A 239 11.24 -7.28 14.42
CA SER A 239 12.67 -6.93 14.36
C SER A 239 13.12 -6.10 15.56
N GLU A 240 12.21 -5.33 16.17
CA GLU A 240 12.54 -4.37 17.22
C GLU A 240 12.07 -4.78 18.63
N GLY A 241 11.07 -5.67 18.74
CA GLY A 241 10.46 -6.05 20.01
C GLY A 241 10.28 -7.55 20.15
N ALA A 242 11.05 -8.17 21.05
CA ALA A 242 10.92 -9.58 21.41
C ALA A 242 9.48 -9.91 21.84
N LEU A 243 8.72 -10.51 20.92
CA LEU A 243 7.36 -11.06 21.04
C LEU A 243 6.19 -10.09 21.31
N MET A 244 6.39 -8.98 22.04
CA MET A 244 5.31 -8.02 22.37
C MET A 244 5.07 -6.95 21.27
N GLY A 245 6.03 -6.73 20.37
CA GLY A 245 5.93 -5.74 19.29
C GLY A 245 4.68 -5.94 18.42
N PRO A 246 4.44 -7.14 17.86
CA PRO A 246 3.27 -7.41 17.02
C PRO A 246 1.93 -7.12 17.69
N ALA A 247 1.79 -7.46 18.98
CA ALA A 247 0.56 -7.22 19.72
C ALA A 247 0.28 -5.72 19.87
N ILE A 248 1.32 -4.93 20.15
CA ILE A 248 1.21 -3.48 20.35
C ILE A 248 0.94 -2.76 19.03
N GLY A 249 1.61 -3.16 17.94
CA GLY A 249 1.36 -2.59 16.62
C GLY A 249 -0.06 -2.89 16.10
N MET A 250 -0.56 -4.12 16.28
CA MET A 250 -1.93 -4.49 15.93
C MET A 250 -2.98 -3.82 16.84
N LEU A 251 -2.64 -3.55 18.10
CA LEU A 251 -3.47 -2.75 18.99
C LEU A 251 -3.59 -1.32 18.47
N GLY A 252 -2.47 -0.66 18.10
CA GLY A 252 -2.48 0.67 17.49
C GLY A 252 -3.30 0.72 16.21
N PHE A 253 -3.10 -0.25 15.32
CA PHE A 253 -3.84 -0.39 14.06
C PHE A 253 -5.34 -0.52 14.27
N SER A 254 -5.76 -1.42 15.16
CA SER A 254 -7.18 -1.70 15.40
C SER A 254 -7.90 -0.59 16.16
N VAL A 255 -7.21 0.11 17.08
CA VAL A 255 -7.74 1.31 17.74
C VAL A 255 -8.01 2.41 16.71
N ALA A 256 -7.05 2.70 15.82
CA ALA A 256 -7.22 3.71 14.78
C ALA A 256 -8.35 3.36 13.82
N LEU A 257 -8.49 2.10 13.42
CA LEU A 257 -9.61 1.64 12.59
C LEU A 257 -10.96 1.72 13.33
N ALA A 258 -11.01 1.38 14.62
CA ALA A 258 -12.26 1.37 15.40
C ALA A 258 -12.80 2.79 15.66
N ILE A 259 -11.95 3.81 15.78
CA ILE A 259 -12.34 5.18 16.12
C ILE A 259 -13.37 5.76 15.10
N PRO A 260 -13.12 5.78 13.78
CA PRO A 260 -14.10 6.24 12.80
C PRO A 260 -15.45 5.54 12.93
N PHE A 261 -15.48 4.22 13.07
CA PHE A 261 -16.72 3.46 13.21
C PHE A 261 -17.46 3.80 14.51
N MET A 262 -16.76 3.99 15.63
CA MET A 262 -17.36 4.43 16.88
C MET A 262 -17.95 5.85 16.76
N ILE A 263 -17.25 6.77 16.10
CA ILE A 263 -17.73 8.14 15.88
C ILE A 263 -19.01 8.14 15.04
N PHE A 264 -19.04 7.40 13.93
CA PHE A 264 -20.25 7.28 13.10
C PHE A 264 -21.42 6.64 13.86
N ALA A 265 -21.14 5.72 14.78
CA ALA A 265 -22.16 5.12 15.61
C ALA A 265 -22.63 6.02 16.77
N PHE A 266 -21.81 6.96 17.27
CA PHE A 266 -22.19 7.90 18.33
C PHE A 266 -23.11 9.03 17.85
N PHE A 267 -22.96 9.45 16.59
CA PHE A 267 -23.75 10.53 16.00
C PHE A 267 -24.64 10.03 14.85
N PRO A 268 -25.64 9.17 15.13
CA PRO A 268 -26.62 8.78 14.11
C PRO A 268 -27.42 9.97 13.58
N SER A 269 -27.48 11.08 14.31
CA SER A 269 -28.07 12.36 13.86
C SER A 269 -27.25 13.05 12.77
N LEU A 270 -25.91 13.02 12.84
CA LEU A 270 -25.01 13.57 11.82
C LEU A 270 -25.17 12.86 10.46
N LEU A 271 -25.61 11.58 10.51
CA LEU A 271 -25.86 10.75 9.34
C LEU A 271 -27.31 10.85 8.83
N LYS A 272 -28.26 11.25 9.68
CA LYS A 272 -29.62 11.65 9.27
C LYS A 272 -29.62 12.94 8.44
N GLU A 273 -28.61 13.78 8.64
CA GLU A 273 -28.36 15.02 7.89
C GLU A 273 -27.51 14.81 6.64
N MET A 274 -26.88 13.63 6.46
CA MET A 274 -26.29 13.31 5.16
C MET A 274 -27.41 13.27 4.12
N PRO A 275 -27.29 14.03 3.01
CA PRO A 275 -28.34 14.12 2.01
C PRO A 275 -28.74 12.72 1.57
N ARG A 276 -30.03 12.40 1.74
CA ARG A 276 -30.59 11.08 1.43
C ARG A 276 -30.15 10.68 0.03
N SER A 277 -29.28 9.66 -0.06
CA SER A 277 -29.16 8.76 -1.21
C SER A 277 -29.41 9.43 -2.57
N GLY A 278 -28.74 10.57 -2.82
CA GLY A 278 -28.78 11.24 -4.12
C GLY A 278 -27.88 10.51 -5.11
N GLY A 279 -27.87 10.97 -6.36
CA GLY A 279 -26.94 10.47 -7.40
C GLY A 279 -25.46 10.51 -7.02
N TRP A 280 -25.07 11.35 -6.05
CA TRP A 280 -23.71 11.42 -5.52
C TRP A 280 -23.29 10.13 -4.80
N LEU A 281 -24.14 9.52 -3.97
CA LEU A 281 -23.81 8.27 -3.29
C LEU A 281 -23.62 7.12 -4.30
N ASN A 282 -24.43 7.10 -5.35
CA ASN A 282 -24.25 6.15 -6.44
C ASN A 282 -22.95 6.40 -7.20
N THR A 283 -22.57 7.67 -7.41
CA THR A 283 -21.28 8.03 -8.02
C THR A 283 -20.11 7.52 -7.19
N VAL A 284 -20.14 7.70 -5.86
CA VAL A 284 -19.09 7.17 -4.95
C VAL A 284 -19.05 5.64 -4.99
N LYS A 285 -20.21 4.96 -4.95
CA LYS A 285 -20.32 3.50 -5.03
C LYS A 285 -19.65 2.96 -6.30
N VAL A 286 -20.03 3.48 -7.47
CA VAL A 286 -19.47 3.05 -8.76
C VAL A 286 -17.97 3.38 -8.86
N SER A 287 -17.55 4.53 -8.34
CA SER A 287 -16.13 4.92 -8.28
C SER A 287 -15.29 3.91 -7.50
N LEU A 288 -15.78 3.49 -6.32
CA LEU A 288 -15.12 2.46 -5.51
C LEU A 288 -15.14 1.09 -6.21
N GLY A 289 -16.19 0.77 -6.97
CA GLY A 289 -16.25 -0.45 -7.78
C GLY A 289 -15.14 -0.53 -8.83
N PHE A 290 -14.80 0.57 -9.50
CA PHE A 290 -13.66 0.61 -10.43
C PHE A 290 -12.31 0.43 -9.73
N LEU A 291 -12.12 1.07 -8.56
CA LEU A 291 -10.91 0.91 -7.74
C LEU A 291 -10.75 -0.53 -7.25
N GLU A 292 -11.85 -1.12 -6.77
CA GLU A 292 -11.87 -2.50 -6.28
C GLU A 292 -11.60 -3.49 -7.41
N LEU A 293 -12.14 -3.26 -8.60
CA LEU A 293 -11.86 -4.08 -9.78
C LEU A 293 -10.36 -4.03 -10.15
N ALA A 294 -9.73 -2.86 -10.14
CA ALA A 294 -8.29 -2.72 -10.39
C ALA A 294 -7.45 -3.50 -9.36
N LEU A 295 -7.81 -3.40 -8.08
CA LEU A 295 -7.15 -4.15 -7.01
C LEU A 295 -7.37 -5.66 -7.12
N ALA A 296 -8.53 -6.13 -7.58
CA ALA A 296 -8.78 -7.55 -7.81
C ALA A 296 -7.72 -8.14 -8.76
N PHE A 297 -7.48 -7.48 -9.90
CA PHE A 297 -6.47 -7.93 -10.86
C PHE A 297 -5.05 -7.97 -10.28
N LYS A 298 -4.74 -7.15 -9.27
CA LYS A 298 -3.46 -7.24 -8.55
C LYS A 298 -3.31 -8.55 -7.79
N PHE A 299 -4.35 -9.02 -7.11
CA PHE A 299 -4.32 -10.34 -6.45
C PHE A 299 -4.17 -11.49 -7.45
N LEU A 300 -4.82 -11.39 -8.61
CA LEU A 300 -4.65 -12.38 -9.67
C LEU A 300 -3.21 -12.36 -10.24
N SER A 301 -2.64 -11.19 -10.48
CA SER A 301 -1.25 -11.03 -10.94
C SER A 301 -0.23 -11.62 -9.96
N ASN A 302 -0.44 -11.51 -8.65
CA ASN A 302 0.44 -12.14 -7.66
C ASN A 302 0.43 -13.68 -7.77
N VAL A 303 -0.71 -14.28 -8.13
CA VAL A 303 -0.82 -15.73 -8.35
C VAL A 303 -0.12 -16.13 -9.64
N ASP A 304 -0.35 -15.37 -10.70
CA ASP A 304 0.23 -15.59 -12.03
C ASP A 304 1.77 -15.60 -11.96
N LEU A 305 2.36 -14.63 -11.25
CA LEU A 305 3.80 -14.52 -11.02
C LEU A 305 4.36 -15.65 -10.15
N ALA A 306 3.67 -16.04 -9.08
CA ALA A 306 4.16 -17.09 -8.18
C ALA A 306 4.10 -18.50 -8.80
N TYR A 307 3.25 -18.71 -9.81
CA TYR A 307 3.05 -19.99 -10.50
C TYR A 307 3.57 -20.02 -11.94
N HIS A 308 4.19 -18.94 -12.41
CA HIS A 308 4.74 -18.82 -13.77
C HIS A 308 3.72 -19.12 -14.87
N TRP A 309 2.48 -18.63 -14.72
CA TRP A 309 1.43 -18.85 -15.71
C TRP A 309 1.62 -18.02 -16.97
N GLY A 310 2.22 -16.83 -16.87
CA GLY A 310 2.48 -15.94 -18.01
C GLY A 310 1.21 -15.47 -18.72
N ILE A 311 0.09 -15.34 -17.99
CA ILE A 311 -1.19 -14.86 -18.55
C ILE A 311 -1.32 -13.35 -18.31
N LEU A 312 -0.75 -12.85 -17.20
CA LEU A 312 -0.82 -11.46 -16.76
C LEU A 312 0.55 -10.79 -16.76
N ASP A 313 1.20 -10.85 -17.92
CA ASP A 313 2.40 -10.09 -18.21
C ASP A 313 2.18 -8.59 -18.02
N ARG A 314 3.29 -7.85 -17.87
CA ARG A 314 3.27 -6.44 -17.48
C ARG A 314 2.39 -5.58 -18.39
N GLU A 315 2.40 -5.83 -19.70
CA GLU A 315 1.58 -5.14 -20.70
C GLU A 315 0.10 -5.49 -20.61
N VAL A 316 -0.25 -6.75 -20.35
CA VAL A 316 -1.64 -7.20 -20.20
C VAL A 316 -2.23 -6.59 -18.93
N PHE A 317 -1.46 -6.62 -17.84
CA PHE A 317 -1.82 -5.99 -16.58
C PHE A 317 -2.02 -4.48 -16.75
N LEU A 318 -1.07 -3.79 -17.39
CA LEU A 318 -1.17 -2.36 -17.68
C LEU A 318 -2.36 -2.03 -18.59
N ALA A 319 -2.62 -2.82 -19.62
CA ALA A 319 -3.76 -2.62 -20.53
C ALA A 319 -5.09 -2.70 -19.77
N ILE A 320 -5.26 -3.70 -18.91
CA ILE A 320 -6.45 -3.84 -18.06
C ILE A 320 -6.61 -2.61 -17.16
N TRP A 321 -5.53 -2.16 -16.50
CA TRP A 321 -5.57 -0.98 -15.65
C TRP A 321 -5.90 0.30 -16.42
N ILE A 322 -5.26 0.53 -17.57
CA ILE A 322 -5.54 1.68 -18.44
C ILE A 322 -7.01 1.72 -18.86
N VAL A 323 -7.59 0.57 -19.22
CA VAL A 323 -9.02 0.48 -19.58
C VAL A 323 -9.91 0.77 -18.38
N ILE A 324 -9.63 0.19 -17.20
CA ILE A 324 -10.42 0.41 -15.99
C ILE A 324 -10.40 1.89 -15.57
N PHE A 325 -9.23 2.51 -15.46
CA PHE A 325 -9.10 3.92 -15.06
C PHE A 325 -9.60 4.88 -16.15
N GLY A 326 -9.46 4.52 -17.43
CA GLY A 326 -10.04 5.25 -18.54
C GLY A 326 -11.58 5.26 -18.50
N LEU A 327 -12.20 4.09 -18.31
CA LEU A 327 -13.65 3.96 -18.11
C LEU A 327 -14.10 4.71 -16.86
N PHE A 328 -13.33 4.66 -15.78
CA PHE A 328 -13.62 5.42 -14.56
C PHE A 328 -13.60 6.94 -14.82
N GLY A 329 -12.61 7.45 -15.55
CA GLY A 329 -12.56 8.85 -15.97
C GLY A 329 -13.76 9.24 -16.86
N LEU A 330 -14.11 8.40 -17.84
CA LEU A 330 -15.28 8.63 -18.72
C LEU A 330 -16.61 8.57 -17.96
N TYR A 331 -16.70 7.71 -16.95
CA TYR A 331 -17.83 7.65 -16.03
C TYR A 331 -17.96 8.96 -15.24
N LEU A 332 -16.86 9.50 -14.70
CA LEU A 332 -16.88 10.79 -14.02
C LEU A 332 -17.22 11.94 -14.98
N LEU A 333 -16.89 11.87 -16.27
CA LEU A 333 -17.37 12.84 -17.26
C LEU A 333 -18.86 12.69 -17.63
N GLY A 334 -19.56 11.69 -17.07
CA GLY A 334 -20.98 11.45 -17.32
C GLY A 334 -21.29 10.85 -18.71
N LYS A 335 -20.26 10.37 -19.43
CA LYS A 335 -20.41 9.68 -20.72
C LYS A 335 -20.92 8.26 -20.57
N LEU A 336 -20.59 7.61 -19.45
CA LEU A 336 -21.12 6.32 -19.05
C LEU A 336 -22.17 6.51 -17.94
N LYS A 337 -23.29 5.81 -18.03
CA LYS A 337 -24.37 5.81 -17.03
C LYS A 337 -24.77 4.38 -16.73
N PHE A 338 -24.81 4.02 -15.45
CA PHE A 338 -25.32 2.71 -15.00
C PHE A 338 -26.80 2.79 -14.63
N SER A 339 -27.47 1.65 -14.50
CA SER A 339 -28.92 1.55 -14.29
C SER A 339 -29.44 2.25 -13.03
N HIS A 340 -28.57 2.56 -12.07
CA HIS A 340 -28.91 3.24 -10.81
C HIS A 340 -28.40 4.68 -10.74
N ASP A 341 -27.85 5.23 -11.83
CA ASP A 341 -27.42 6.63 -11.89
C ASP A 341 -28.55 7.60 -12.21
N SER A 342 -28.59 8.70 -11.48
CA SER A 342 -29.43 9.84 -11.81
C SER A 342 -28.89 10.61 -13.01
N SER A 343 -29.75 11.12 -13.88
CA SER A 343 -29.35 12.01 -14.97
C SER A 343 -28.82 13.35 -14.42
N VAL A 344 -27.52 13.60 -14.61
CA VAL A 344 -26.92 14.92 -14.34
C VAL A 344 -26.82 15.71 -15.66
N PRO A 345 -27.50 16.87 -15.79
CA PRO A 345 -27.43 17.69 -17.00
C PRO A 345 -26.11 18.49 -17.11
N TYR A 346 -25.44 18.77 -15.99
CA TYR A 346 -24.15 19.43 -15.91
C TYR A 346 -23.18 18.63 -15.03
N ILE A 347 -21.88 18.73 -15.35
CA ILE A 347 -20.81 18.09 -14.57
C ILE A 347 -20.46 19.03 -13.41
N SER A 348 -20.45 18.51 -12.18
CA SER A 348 -20.02 19.29 -11.03
C SER A 348 -18.49 19.49 -11.05
N ILE A 349 -18.03 20.66 -10.59
CA ILE A 349 -16.61 21.01 -10.48
C ILE A 349 -15.77 19.91 -9.77
N PRO A 350 -16.16 19.39 -8.60
CA PRO A 350 -15.38 18.33 -7.95
C PRO A 350 -15.30 17.05 -8.80
N ARG A 351 -16.39 16.67 -9.48
CA ARG A 351 -16.41 15.50 -10.37
C ARG A 351 -15.48 15.68 -11.57
N LEU A 352 -15.35 16.91 -12.09
CA LEU A 352 -14.41 17.24 -13.14
C LEU A 352 -12.96 17.11 -12.67
N PHE A 353 -12.60 17.63 -11.48
CA PHE A 353 -11.24 17.48 -10.94
C PHE A 353 -10.85 16.00 -10.73
N PHE A 354 -11.76 15.19 -10.20
CA PHE A 354 -11.52 13.74 -10.08
C PHE A 354 -11.39 13.07 -11.45
N ALA A 355 -12.20 13.45 -12.44
CA ALA A 355 -12.07 12.91 -13.81
C ALA A 355 -10.71 13.25 -14.42
N ILE A 356 -10.25 14.50 -14.27
CA ILE A 356 -8.94 14.95 -14.73
C ILE A 356 -7.83 14.15 -14.04
N ALA A 357 -7.93 13.92 -12.73
CA ALA A 357 -6.96 13.11 -12.00
C ALA A 357 -6.89 11.67 -12.53
N MET A 358 -8.03 11.00 -12.72
CA MET A 358 -8.10 9.61 -13.21
C MET A 358 -7.62 9.48 -14.66
N LEU A 359 -7.96 10.44 -15.53
CA LEU A 359 -7.49 10.46 -16.91
C LEU A 359 -6.00 10.80 -17.00
N SER A 360 -5.50 11.71 -16.17
CA SER A 360 -4.06 12.01 -16.09
C SER A 360 -3.27 10.78 -15.62
N PHE A 361 -3.81 10.05 -14.64
CA PHE A 361 -3.26 8.78 -14.19
C PHE A 361 -3.27 7.71 -15.30
N THR A 362 -4.36 7.63 -16.07
CA THR A 362 -4.46 6.75 -17.24
C THR A 362 -3.37 7.08 -18.26
N VAL A 363 -3.19 8.35 -18.61
CA VAL A 363 -2.16 8.83 -19.55
C VAL A 363 -0.75 8.55 -19.03
N TYR A 364 -0.50 8.67 -17.72
CA TYR A 364 0.79 8.35 -17.11
C TYR A 364 1.19 6.88 -17.30
N MET A 365 0.22 5.95 -17.30
CA MET A 365 0.49 4.52 -17.50
C MET A 365 0.76 4.13 -18.95
N VAL A 366 0.27 4.91 -19.93
CA VAL A 366 0.41 4.60 -21.36
C VAL A 366 1.86 4.33 -21.76
N PRO A 367 2.87 5.17 -21.45
CA PRO A 367 4.27 4.87 -21.76
C PRO A 367 4.81 3.55 -21.19
N GLY A 368 4.22 3.03 -20.11
CA GLY A 368 4.62 1.75 -19.52
C GLY A 368 4.41 0.57 -20.46
N MET A 369 3.41 0.64 -21.34
CA MET A 369 3.18 -0.40 -22.37
C MET A 369 4.35 -0.54 -23.36
N TRP A 370 5.22 0.48 -23.47
CA TRP A 370 6.41 0.49 -24.32
C TRP A 370 7.71 0.32 -23.53
N GLY A 371 7.64 -0.08 -22.26
CA GLY A 371 8.80 -0.40 -21.43
C GLY A 371 9.34 0.76 -20.60
N ALA A 372 8.61 1.87 -20.47
CA ALA A 372 9.03 2.96 -19.59
C ALA A 372 9.02 2.52 -18.11
N PRO A 373 10.02 2.92 -17.30
CA PRO A 373 10.03 2.66 -15.87
C PRO A 373 9.00 3.56 -15.17
N LEU A 374 7.85 2.98 -14.83
CA LEU A 374 6.77 3.64 -14.09
C LEU A 374 7.09 3.68 -12.59
N LYS A 375 8.08 4.49 -12.18
CA LYS A 375 8.60 4.53 -10.80
C LYS A 375 7.54 4.73 -9.72
N ALA A 376 6.46 5.48 -10.00
CA ALA A 376 5.40 5.70 -9.01
C ALA A 376 4.51 4.46 -8.80
N LEU A 377 4.49 3.54 -9.77
CA LEU A 377 3.65 2.35 -9.78
C LEU A 377 4.45 1.04 -9.75
N SER A 378 5.78 1.11 -9.69
CA SER A 378 6.67 -0.06 -9.68
C SER A 378 6.33 -1.07 -8.59
N ALA A 379 5.93 -0.57 -7.42
CA ALA A 379 5.48 -1.36 -6.29
C ALA A 379 4.28 -2.27 -6.61
N TRP A 380 3.43 -1.86 -7.56
CA TRP A 380 2.15 -2.52 -7.88
C TRP A 380 2.18 -3.31 -9.18
N LEU A 381 3.09 -2.99 -10.10
CA LEU A 381 3.18 -3.60 -11.41
C LEU A 381 3.99 -4.91 -11.40
N PRO A 382 3.70 -5.85 -12.31
CA PRO A 382 4.59 -6.98 -12.56
C PRO A 382 6.03 -6.52 -12.91
N PRO A 383 7.06 -7.34 -12.60
CA PRO A 383 8.45 -7.02 -12.89
C PRO A 383 8.70 -6.69 -14.36
N SER A 384 9.63 -5.78 -14.64
CA SER A 384 9.98 -5.40 -16.02
C SER A 384 10.46 -6.55 -16.92
N PRO A 385 11.06 -7.65 -16.43
CA PRO A 385 11.40 -8.80 -17.28
C PRO A 385 10.20 -9.59 -17.80
N THR A 386 9.02 -9.48 -17.18
CA THR A 386 7.78 -10.13 -17.67
C THR A 386 7.13 -9.39 -18.83
N GLN A 387 7.83 -8.42 -19.42
CA GLN A 387 7.31 -7.62 -20.52
C GLN A 387 7.85 -8.12 -21.86
N ASP A 388 6.97 -8.60 -22.73
CA ASP A 388 7.37 -9.10 -24.06
C ASP A 388 7.72 -7.95 -24.99
N PHE A 389 6.94 -6.86 -24.93
CA PHE A 389 7.12 -5.71 -25.82
C PHE A 389 7.80 -4.52 -25.14
N ASN A 390 9.07 -4.26 -25.48
CA ASN A 390 9.83 -3.10 -24.99
C ASN A 390 10.44 -2.29 -26.15
N LEU A 391 10.04 -1.02 -26.29
CA LEU A 391 10.50 -0.15 -27.37
C LEU A 391 11.98 0.22 -27.26
N HIS A 392 12.55 0.19 -26.05
CA HIS A 392 13.97 0.45 -25.83
C HIS A 392 14.87 -0.71 -26.27
N GLY A 393 14.30 -1.89 -26.55
CA GLY A 393 15.00 -3.04 -27.15
C GLY A 393 14.94 -3.09 -28.68
N VAL A 394 14.03 -2.36 -29.35
CA VAL A 394 13.81 -2.39 -30.82
C VAL A 394 14.58 -1.33 -31.60
N GLY A 395 15.66 -0.79 -31.03
CA GLY A 395 16.62 0.03 -31.79
C GLY A 395 17.81 -0.81 -32.22
N PHE A 396 17.77 -1.47 -33.40
CA PHE A 396 18.91 -2.10 -34.11
C PHE A 396 20.08 -2.56 -33.21
N ALA A 397 19.77 -3.22 -32.09
CA ALA A 397 20.78 -3.84 -31.27
C ALA A 397 21.09 -5.13 -32.00
N SER A 398 22.13 -5.07 -32.82
CA SER A 398 22.90 -6.22 -33.26
C SER A 398 22.95 -7.21 -32.10
N SER A 399 22.16 -8.27 -32.23
CA SER A 399 22.31 -9.50 -31.49
C SER A 399 23.69 -10.02 -31.84
N THR A 400 24.69 -9.45 -31.18
CA THR A 400 26.00 -10.06 -31.08
C THR A 400 25.77 -11.08 -29.99
N PRO A 401 25.72 -12.39 -30.30
CA PRO A 401 25.79 -13.37 -29.25
C PRO A 401 27.20 -13.21 -28.70
N GLN A 402 27.35 -12.41 -27.64
CA GLN A 402 28.56 -12.44 -26.87
C GLN A 402 28.53 -13.77 -26.15
N ALA A 403 29.06 -14.78 -26.83
CA ALA A 403 29.52 -16.01 -26.24
C ALA A 403 30.66 -15.64 -25.27
N SER A 404 30.32 -15.09 -24.12
CA SER A 404 31.04 -15.44 -22.92
C SER A 404 30.79 -16.93 -22.70
N ASN A 405 31.77 -17.65 -22.16
CA ASN A 405 31.57 -19.01 -21.69
C ASN A 405 30.54 -18.97 -20.54
N ALA A 406 29.26 -18.86 -20.88
CA ALA A 406 28.20 -18.57 -19.93
C ALA A 406 27.95 -19.84 -19.12
N ILE A 407 28.32 -19.79 -17.85
CA ILE A 407 27.95 -20.80 -16.87
C ILE A 407 26.43 -20.92 -16.93
N VAL A 408 25.92 -22.13 -17.20
CA VAL A 408 24.49 -22.40 -17.19
C VAL A 408 23.99 -22.16 -15.77
N LYS A 409 23.22 -21.09 -15.58
CA LYS A 409 22.72 -20.68 -14.26
C LYS A 409 21.50 -21.51 -13.91
N LYS A 410 21.51 -22.11 -12.72
CA LYS A 410 20.36 -22.85 -12.22
C LYS A 410 19.17 -21.88 -12.11
N TYR A 411 18.04 -22.28 -12.68
CA TYR A 411 16.82 -21.47 -12.80
C TYR A 411 16.93 -20.19 -13.66
N GLY A 412 18.00 -20.03 -14.46
CA GLY A 412 18.19 -18.85 -15.31
C GLY A 412 17.14 -18.65 -16.42
N ASP A 413 16.39 -19.71 -16.76
CA ASP A 413 15.29 -19.66 -17.73
C ASP A 413 13.97 -19.16 -17.14
N VAL A 414 13.85 -19.20 -15.80
CA VAL A 414 12.62 -18.84 -15.05
C VAL A 414 12.76 -17.48 -14.38
N PHE A 415 13.95 -17.19 -13.85
CA PHE A 415 14.21 -15.95 -13.13
C PHE A 415 15.07 -15.00 -13.95
N HIS A 416 14.70 -13.72 -13.90
CA HIS A 416 15.42 -12.64 -14.56
C HIS A 416 15.57 -11.45 -13.61
N ALA A 417 16.79 -10.95 -13.44
CA ALA A 417 17.05 -9.75 -12.68
C ALA A 417 16.77 -8.49 -13.53
N PRO A 418 16.27 -7.40 -12.92
CA PRO A 418 15.98 -6.17 -13.63
C PRO A 418 17.27 -5.44 -14.06
N HIS A 419 17.12 -4.43 -14.92
CA HIS A 419 18.18 -3.50 -15.36
C HIS A 419 19.38 -4.15 -16.08
N GLY A 420 19.20 -5.38 -16.58
CA GLY A 420 20.26 -6.13 -17.26
C GLY A 420 21.44 -6.44 -16.33
N ILE A 421 21.15 -6.71 -15.06
CA ILE A 421 22.13 -7.25 -14.10
C ILE A 421 22.20 -8.77 -14.29
N ASP A 422 23.41 -9.32 -14.36
CA ASP A 422 23.61 -10.74 -14.57
C ASP A 422 23.60 -11.51 -13.23
N ALA A 423 22.42 -11.80 -12.70
CA ALA A 423 22.24 -12.44 -11.39
C ALA A 423 22.32 -13.98 -11.43
N PHE A 424 22.62 -14.61 -10.30
CA PHE A 424 22.42 -16.04 -10.04
C PHE A 424 21.13 -16.25 -9.22
N TYR A 425 20.58 -17.46 -9.25
CA TYR A 425 19.36 -17.82 -8.51
C TYR A 425 19.54 -19.04 -7.61
N ASP A 426 20.77 -19.54 -7.52
CA ASP A 426 21.18 -20.59 -6.61
C ASP A 426 22.40 -20.15 -5.80
N TYR A 427 22.28 -20.28 -4.49
CA TYR A 427 23.27 -19.84 -3.52
C TYR A 427 24.61 -20.57 -3.68
N ASP A 428 24.57 -21.89 -3.83
CA ASP A 428 25.77 -22.73 -3.86
C ASP A 428 26.54 -22.51 -5.17
N GLN A 429 25.82 -22.38 -6.28
CA GLN A 429 26.40 -22.03 -7.57
C GLN A 429 27.09 -20.65 -7.54
N ALA A 430 26.47 -19.66 -6.89
CA ALA A 430 27.03 -18.32 -6.79
C ALA A 430 28.30 -18.26 -5.93
N LEU A 431 28.35 -18.99 -4.82
CA LEU A 431 29.57 -19.11 -4.00
C LEU A 431 30.71 -19.78 -4.77
N ALA A 432 30.41 -20.86 -5.50
CA ALA A 432 31.41 -21.53 -6.32
C ALA A 432 31.99 -20.60 -7.40
N TYR A 433 31.14 -19.77 -8.01
CA TYR A 433 31.59 -18.76 -8.97
C TYR A 433 32.37 -17.61 -8.31
N SER A 434 31.96 -17.18 -7.12
CA SER A 434 32.68 -16.19 -6.31
C SER A 434 34.12 -16.60 -6.03
N LYS A 435 34.36 -17.88 -5.70
CA LYS A 435 35.71 -18.41 -5.51
C LYS A 435 36.58 -18.33 -6.76
N GLN A 436 35.99 -18.44 -7.95
CA GLN A 436 36.73 -18.39 -9.22
C GLN A 436 37.08 -16.97 -9.64
N VAL A 437 36.18 -16.02 -9.41
CA VAL A 437 36.32 -14.63 -9.88
C VAL A 437 36.89 -13.70 -8.80
N GLY A 438 36.89 -14.11 -7.54
CA GLY A 438 37.41 -13.32 -6.42
C GLY A 438 36.57 -12.08 -6.12
N LYS A 439 35.24 -12.22 -6.14
CA LYS A 439 34.29 -11.13 -5.85
C LYS A 439 33.33 -11.51 -4.72
N PRO A 440 32.93 -10.56 -3.86
CA PRO A 440 31.92 -10.82 -2.84
C PRO A 440 30.55 -11.13 -3.46
N VAL A 441 29.73 -11.85 -2.71
CA VAL A 441 28.37 -12.23 -3.11
C VAL A 441 27.36 -11.35 -2.38
N LEU A 442 26.46 -10.72 -3.14
CA LEU A 442 25.32 -9.99 -2.61
C LEU A 442 24.07 -10.87 -2.71
N LEU A 443 23.57 -11.32 -1.57
CA LEU A 443 22.32 -12.05 -1.45
C LEU A 443 21.17 -11.06 -1.36
N ASP A 444 20.23 -11.19 -2.30
CA ASP A 444 18.98 -10.45 -2.36
C ASP A 444 17.83 -11.43 -2.07
N PHE A 445 17.38 -11.48 -0.81
CA PHE A 445 16.17 -12.22 -0.45
C PHE A 445 14.94 -11.41 -0.89
N THR A 446 14.34 -11.85 -1.97
CA THR A 446 13.28 -11.13 -2.70
C THR A 446 12.04 -12.02 -2.86
N GLY A 447 10.99 -11.48 -3.47
CA GLY A 447 9.79 -12.24 -3.80
C GLY A 447 9.00 -11.60 -4.92
N TRP A 448 8.22 -12.43 -5.62
CA TRP A 448 7.32 -12.03 -6.70
C TRP A 448 6.25 -11.04 -6.25
N SER A 449 5.70 -11.28 -5.06
CA SER A 449 4.65 -10.46 -4.46
C SER A 449 5.20 -9.30 -3.60
N CYS A 450 6.52 -9.17 -3.50
CA CYS A 450 7.18 -8.21 -2.62
C CYS A 450 7.19 -6.78 -3.19
N VAL A 451 6.21 -5.99 -2.78
CA VAL A 451 6.04 -4.57 -3.14
C VAL A 451 7.30 -3.74 -2.83
N ASN A 452 7.87 -3.93 -1.64
CA ASN A 452 9.04 -3.18 -1.19
C ASN A 452 10.31 -3.55 -1.96
N CYS A 453 10.44 -4.81 -2.37
CA CYS A 453 11.53 -5.28 -3.22
C CYS A 453 11.47 -4.58 -4.58
N ARG A 454 10.30 -4.57 -5.22
CA ARG A 454 10.10 -3.84 -6.50
C ARG A 454 10.36 -2.35 -6.36
N LYS A 455 10.02 -1.77 -5.22
CA LYS A 455 10.28 -0.35 -4.96
C LYS A 455 11.78 -0.06 -4.90
N MET A 456 12.56 -0.85 -4.16
CA MET A 456 14.04 -0.77 -4.14
C MET A 456 14.66 -0.92 -5.54
N GLU A 457 14.19 -1.88 -6.32
CA GLU A 457 14.69 -2.13 -7.67
C GLU A 457 14.43 -0.98 -8.64
N GLU A 458 13.39 -0.17 -8.43
CA GLU A 458 13.00 0.90 -9.37
C GLU A 458 13.36 2.32 -8.86
N SER A 459 13.61 2.46 -7.56
CA SER A 459 14.06 3.73 -6.96
C SER A 459 15.58 3.77 -6.71
N VAL A 460 16.18 2.70 -6.21
CA VAL A 460 17.59 2.65 -5.75
C VAL A 460 18.51 2.01 -6.79
N TRP A 461 18.19 0.79 -7.25
CA TRP A 461 19.05 0.04 -8.17
C TRP A 461 19.33 0.71 -9.53
N PRO A 462 18.44 1.52 -10.13
CA PRO A 462 18.72 2.19 -11.39
C PRO A 462 19.70 3.37 -11.25
N ASP A 463 20.04 3.78 -10.02
CA ASP A 463 21.04 4.83 -9.81
C ASP A 463 22.38 4.39 -10.42
N PRO A 464 23.05 5.21 -11.26
CA PRO A 464 24.26 4.80 -11.95
C PRO A 464 25.38 4.33 -11.03
N GLN A 465 25.49 4.88 -9.81
CA GLN A 465 26.54 4.50 -8.86
C GLN A 465 26.27 3.14 -8.22
N VAL A 466 24.99 2.85 -7.94
CA VAL A 466 24.54 1.55 -7.42
C VAL A 466 24.64 0.49 -8.52
N LEU A 467 24.07 0.77 -9.70
CA LEU A 467 24.01 -0.16 -10.83
C LEU A 467 25.41 -0.61 -11.26
N LYS A 468 26.39 0.31 -11.28
CA LYS A 468 27.78 -0.02 -11.60
C LYS A 468 28.33 -1.06 -10.63
N ARG A 469 28.18 -0.86 -9.32
CA ARG A 469 28.66 -1.78 -8.28
C ARG A 469 27.99 -3.15 -8.37
N LEU A 470 26.67 -3.16 -8.60
CA LEU A 470 25.90 -4.40 -8.74
C LEU A 470 26.33 -5.22 -9.98
N LYS A 471 26.78 -4.56 -11.06
CA LYS A 471 27.23 -5.24 -12.28
C LYS A 471 28.71 -5.62 -12.26
N GLU A 472 29.55 -4.78 -11.67
CA GLU A 472 31.02 -4.90 -11.79
C GLU A 472 31.67 -5.45 -10.54
N ASP A 473 31.21 -5.10 -9.34
CA ASP A 473 31.92 -5.37 -8.09
C ASP A 473 31.35 -6.57 -7.32
N TYR A 474 30.07 -6.90 -7.53
CA TYR A 474 29.36 -7.97 -6.84
C TYR A 474 28.92 -9.10 -7.76
N ILE A 475 28.79 -10.29 -7.18
CA ILE A 475 27.97 -11.38 -7.75
C ILE A 475 26.60 -11.29 -7.08
N LEU A 476 25.61 -10.80 -7.82
CA LEU A 476 24.23 -10.71 -7.33
C LEU A 476 23.56 -12.10 -7.34
N VAL A 477 22.89 -12.44 -6.24
CA VAL A 477 22.08 -13.65 -6.12
C VAL A 477 20.69 -13.27 -5.65
N SER A 478 19.69 -13.40 -6.52
CA SER A 478 18.30 -13.12 -6.16
C SER A 478 17.61 -14.41 -5.75
N LEU A 479 17.26 -14.50 -4.47
CA LEU A 479 16.67 -15.66 -3.82
C LEU A 479 15.17 -15.40 -3.59
N TYR A 480 14.33 -15.92 -4.48
CA TYR A 480 12.87 -15.76 -4.42
C TYR A 480 12.28 -16.68 -3.35
N VAL A 481 11.81 -16.11 -2.24
CA VAL A 481 11.31 -16.88 -1.08
C VAL A 481 9.84 -17.30 -1.20
N ASP A 482 9.07 -16.68 -2.10
CA ASP A 482 7.66 -16.97 -2.36
C ASP A 482 7.44 -17.82 -3.63
N ASP A 483 8.52 -18.25 -4.27
CA ASP A 483 8.50 -19.06 -5.48
C ASP A 483 7.97 -20.49 -5.24
N ARG A 484 7.20 -21.00 -6.20
CA ARG A 484 6.51 -22.29 -6.08
C ARG A 484 7.12 -23.43 -6.90
N THR A 485 8.24 -23.21 -7.58
CA THR A 485 8.96 -24.24 -8.34
C THR A 485 9.33 -25.40 -7.40
N GLU A 486 9.02 -26.63 -7.81
CA GLU A 486 9.38 -27.83 -7.04
C GLU A 486 10.88 -28.09 -7.13
N LEU A 487 11.48 -28.44 -5.98
CA LEU A 487 12.87 -28.88 -5.93
C LEU A 487 12.98 -30.30 -6.47
N GLU A 488 14.13 -30.60 -7.07
CA GLU A 488 14.45 -31.97 -7.47
C GLU A 488 14.38 -32.91 -6.26
N PRO A 489 13.96 -34.18 -6.41
CA PRO A 489 13.68 -35.07 -5.28
C PRO A 489 14.86 -35.29 -4.31
N ASP A 490 16.09 -35.14 -4.79
CA ASP A 490 17.35 -35.23 -4.06
C ASP A 490 17.70 -33.95 -3.29
N GLU A 491 17.18 -32.80 -3.70
CA GLU A 491 17.30 -31.52 -2.99
C GLU A 491 16.20 -31.30 -1.93
N GLN A 492 15.20 -32.19 -1.84
CA GLN A 492 14.14 -32.08 -0.83
C GLN A 492 14.62 -32.59 0.53
N TYR A 493 14.55 -31.75 1.55
CA TYR A 493 15.00 -32.09 2.90
C TYR A 493 13.97 -31.69 3.97
N VAL A 494 14.21 -32.13 5.20
CA VAL A 494 13.46 -31.65 6.37
C VAL A 494 14.34 -30.63 7.07
N SER A 495 13.85 -29.41 7.20
CA SER A 495 14.58 -28.32 7.85
C SER A 495 14.82 -28.65 9.31
N GLU A 496 16.07 -28.54 9.76
CA GLU A 496 16.44 -28.72 11.18
C GLU A 496 15.91 -27.56 12.04
N PHE A 497 15.75 -26.37 11.45
CA PHE A 497 15.28 -25.18 12.13
C PHE A 497 13.76 -25.19 12.34
N SER A 498 13.00 -25.53 11.30
CA SER A 498 11.52 -25.45 11.31
C SER A 498 10.83 -26.80 11.50
N GLY A 499 11.54 -27.91 11.32
CA GLY A 499 10.96 -29.27 11.31
C GLY A 499 10.03 -29.55 10.13
N LYS A 500 9.90 -28.61 9.17
CA LYS A 500 9.03 -28.74 8.00
C LYS A 500 9.77 -29.40 6.84
N LYS A 501 9.03 -30.15 6.03
CA LYS A 501 9.56 -30.73 4.79
C LYS A 501 9.62 -29.65 3.70
N ILE A 502 10.83 -29.32 3.27
CA ILE A 502 11.13 -28.36 2.21
C ILE A 502 11.02 -29.07 0.87
N ARG A 503 10.10 -28.59 0.01
CA ARG A 503 9.82 -29.20 -1.31
C ARG A 503 9.91 -28.21 -2.47
N ARG A 504 9.99 -26.91 -2.19
CA ARG A 504 9.94 -25.84 -3.19
C ARG A 504 11.11 -24.88 -3.03
N VAL A 505 11.49 -24.22 -4.12
CA VAL A 505 12.59 -23.25 -4.16
C VAL A 505 12.38 -22.13 -3.13
N GLY A 506 11.18 -21.54 -3.07
CA GLY A 506 10.88 -20.51 -2.08
C GLY A 506 11.01 -20.97 -0.64
N GLN A 507 10.61 -22.22 -0.35
CA GLN A 507 10.78 -22.81 0.99
C GLN A 507 12.26 -23.00 1.34
N LYS A 508 13.11 -23.44 0.38
CA LYS A 508 14.57 -23.57 0.58
C LYS A 508 15.18 -22.23 0.95
N TRP A 509 14.85 -21.17 0.22
CA TRP A 509 15.42 -19.85 0.48
C TRP A 509 14.85 -19.16 1.73
N SER A 510 13.56 -19.31 2.02
CA SER A 510 12.99 -18.84 3.29
C SER A 510 13.60 -19.57 4.49
N ASP A 511 13.84 -20.87 4.38
CA ASP A 511 14.49 -21.66 5.43
C ASP A 511 15.95 -21.24 5.64
N LEU A 512 16.70 -21.02 4.56
CA LEU A 512 18.06 -20.46 4.63
C LEU A 512 18.05 -19.08 5.30
N GLN A 513 17.12 -18.21 4.94
CA GLN A 513 16.99 -16.87 5.50
C GLN A 513 16.74 -16.93 7.02
N ALA A 514 15.78 -17.76 7.42
CA ALA A 514 15.37 -17.90 8.81
C ALA A 514 16.47 -18.55 9.67
N SER A 515 17.03 -19.66 9.22
CA SER A 515 18.01 -20.44 9.97
C SER A 515 19.35 -19.71 10.13
N ARG A 516 19.78 -18.98 9.10
CA ARG A 516 21.11 -18.36 9.07
C ARG A 516 21.11 -16.91 9.52
N PHE A 517 20.08 -16.14 9.16
CA PHE A 517 20.03 -14.70 9.40
C PHE A 517 18.94 -14.30 10.41
N GLY A 518 18.16 -15.27 10.92
CA GLY A 518 17.19 -15.03 11.99
C GLY A 518 16.00 -14.16 11.57
N THR A 519 15.75 -14.01 10.26
CA THR A 519 14.68 -13.16 9.74
C THR A 519 13.98 -13.81 8.56
N ASN A 520 12.73 -13.39 8.30
CA ASN A 520 11.96 -13.74 7.11
C ASN A 520 11.36 -12.46 6.47
N ALA A 521 12.02 -11.32 6.65
CA ALA A 521 11.62 -10.06 6.04
C ALA A 521 12.09 -9.97 4.59
N GLN A 522 11.33 -9.31 3.72
CA GLN A 522 11.78 -8.94 2.37
C GLN A 522 11.43 -7.47 2.07
N PRO A 523 12.29 -6.72 1.35
CA PRO A 523 13.61 -7.10 0.87
C PRO A 523 14.63 -7.22 2.01
N TYR A 524 15.58 -8.14 1.85
CA TYR A 524 16.68 -8.31 2.80
C TYR A 524 17.98 -8.63 2.06
N TYR A 525 18.97 -7.75 2.24
CA TYR A 525 20.24 -7.77 1.55
C TYR A 525 21.36 -8.19 2.49
N VAL A 526 22.12 -9.21 2.10
CA VAL A 526 23.27 -9.71 2.87
C VAL A 526 24.49 -9.81 1.98
N ILE A 527 25.61 -9.23 2.42
CA ILE A 527 26.88 -9.37 1.73
C ILE A 527 27.71 -10.44 2.43
N VAL A 528 28.13 -11.45 1.65
CA VAL A 528 28.93 -12.57 2.13
C VAL A 528 30.22 -12.72 1.33
N ASP A 529 31.25 -13.28 1.97
CA ASP A 529 32.47 -13.69 1.29
C ASP A 529 32.29 -14.99 0.48
N SER A 530 33.36 -15.46 -0.13
CA SER A 530 33.36 -16.66 -0.97
C SER A 530 33.12 -17.95 -0.18
N ASP A 531 33.26 -17.94 1.14
CA ASP A 531 32.92 -19.05 2.04
C ASP A 531 31.53 -18.87 2.68
N GLY A 532 30.80 -17.82 2.29
CA GLY A 532 29.47 -17.52 2.74
C GLY A 532 29.42 -16.83 4.10
N LYS A 533 30.54 -16.42 4.69
CA LYS A 533 30.54 -15.66 5.95
C LYS A 533 30.06 -14.24 5.70
N GLN A 534 29.14 -13.78 6.54
CA GLN A 534 28.63 -12.42 6.48
C GLN A 534 29.72 -11.40 6.79
N LEU A 535 29.87 -10.41 5.91
CA LEU A 535 30.94 -9.40 5.97
C LEU A 535 30.54 -8.13 6.69
N VAL A 536 29.28 -7.71 6.55
CA VAL A 536 28.72 -6.47 7.11
C VAL A 536 27.29 -6.71 7.62
N PRO A 537 26.77 -5.88 8.55
CA PRO A 537 25.38 -5.96 8.97
C PRO A 537 24.44 -5.90 7.77
N ALA A 538 23.44 -6.79 7.75
CA ALA A 538 22.48 -6.87 6.65
C ALA A 538 21.59 -5.62 6.59
N GLN A 539 21.08 -5.31 5.39
CA GLN A 539 20.21 -4.17 5.16
C GLN A 539 18.82 -4.64 4.74
N ALA A 540 17.78 -4.09 5.36
CA ALA A 540 16.39 -4.31 4.96
C ALA A 540 15.93 -3.23 3.97
N TYR A 541 14.63 -2.97 3.91
CA TYR A 541 14.07 -1.91 3.09
C TYR A 541 14.58 -0.51 3.49
N ASN A 542 15.25 0.19 2.58
CA ASN A 542 15.64 1.58 2.74
C ASN A 542 15.86 2.25 1.37
N GLU A 543 15.04 3.25 1.03
CA GLU A 543 15.11 3.96 -0.26
C GLU A 543 16.25 4.99 -0.37
N ASP A 544 17.01 5.21 0.70
CA ASP A 544 18.16 6.12 0.67
C ASP A 544 19.32 5.51 -0.14
N ILE A 545 19.53 6.07 -1.32
CA ILE A 545 20.59 5.69 -2.27
C ILE A 545 21.98 5.80 -1.62
N GLN A 546 22.24 6.84 -0.83
CA GLN A 546 23.56 7.03 -0.22
C GLN A 546 23.83 5.98 0.84
N ASN A 547 22.82 5.65 1.64
CA ASN A 547 22.91 4.57 2.63
C ASN A 547 23.23 3.23 1.93
N TYR A 548 22.53 2.92 0.83
CA TYR A 548 22.79 1.70 0.07
C TYR A 548 24.19 1.66 -0.56
N ILE A 549 24.69 2.80 -1.05
CA ILE A 549 26.08 2.90 -1.55
C ILE A 549 27.09 2.62 -0.44
N VAL A 550 26.91 3.22 0.75
CA VAL A 550 27.78 2.99 1.91
C VAL A 550 27.78 1.53 2.32
N PHE A 551 26.61 0.88 2.31
CA PHE A 551 26.50 -0.56 2.55
C PHE A 551 27.32 -1.38 1.54
N LEU A 552 27.14 -1.13 0.24
CA LEU A 552 27.90 -1.82 -0.82
C LEU A 552 29.41 -1.57 -0.71
N ASP A 553 29.84 -0.33 -0.45
CA ASP A 553 31.27 0.00 -0.32
C ASP A 553 31.88 -0.64 0.93
N SER A 554 31.14 -0.68 2.04
CA SER A 554 31.60 -1.35 3.27
C SER A 554 31.80 -2.85 3.08
N GLY A 555 30.96 -3.50 2.27
CA GLY A 555 31.11 -4.92 1.93
C GLY A 555 32.33 -5.21 1.06
N ILE A 556 32.62 -4.35 0.08
CA ILE A 556 33.82 -4.47 -0.77
C ILE A 556 35.08 -4.31 0.09
N ALA A 557 35.12 -3.28 0.94
CA ALA A 557 36.24 -3.03 1.84
C ALA A 557 36.48 -4.20 2.81
N SER A 558 35.40 -4.76 3.39
CA SER A 558 35.46 -5.92 4.29
C SER A 558 35.95 -7.18 3.56
N TYR A 559 35.48 -7.42 2.33
CA TYR A 559 35.94 -8.53 1.50
C TYR A 559 37.44 -8.42 1.19
N GLN A 560 37.89 -7.27 0.73
CA GLN A 560 39.31 -7.03 0.43
C GLN A 560 40.20 -7.26 1.67
N ALA A 561 39.76 -6.79 2.85
CA ALA A 561 40.45 -7.01 4.12
C ALA A 561 40.48 -8.49 4.53
N SER A 562 39.45 -9.27 4.19
CA SER A 562 39.40 -10.71 4.47
C SER A 562 40.31 -11.53 3.54
N THR A 563 40.49 -11.09 2.29
CA THR A 563 41.32 -11.80 1.28
C THR A 563 42.81 -11.44 1.33
N SER A 564 43.18 -10.39 2.05
CA SER A 564 44.58 -9.92 2.19
C SER A 564 45.29 -10.46 3.44
N ASN A 565 44.57 -11.21 4.29
CA ASN A 565 45.14 -12.10 5.32
C ASN A 565 45.12 -13.54 4.81
#